data_AF-A0A0A2VMW6-F1
#
_entry.id   AF-A0A0A2VMW6-F1
#
_cell.length_a   1.000
_cell.length_b   1.000
_cell.length_c   1.000
_cell.angle_alpha   90.00
_cell.angle_beta   90.00
_cell.angle_gamma   90.00
#
_symmetry.space_group_name_H-M   'P 1'
#
loop_
_entity.id
_entity.type
_entity.pdbx_description
1 polymer ?
#
loop_
_entity_poly.entity_id
_entity_poly.type
_entity_poly.pdbx_seq_one_letter_code
_entity_poly.pdbx_strand_id
1 'polypeptide(L)'
;MKPHRQLATAARHLRRRPALSSPTSPSASSRAAASIPSRRLLHVSATARSGAASNPAMAFPCLDAMENRSATLQHATSSSSSPSSSSSGPEPSYTSGVTQVYHCRDPLRLDWGGVLPSFDIAYETWGALNADKSNAILLHTGLSASSHAHSTPENPSPGWWEKFIGPGAPLDTDRFHVICTNVLGGCYGSTGPSSVDPGHGQRYATHFPILTLDDMVRAQFRLLDALGIETLHASVGSSMGGMQSLAAGVLFPRRVARVVCS
;
A
#
# COMPACT_ATOMS: atom_id res chain seq x y z
N MET A 1 44.33 -48.77 3.58
CA MET A 1 45.72 -48.40 3.94
C MET A 1 45.88 -46.88 3.80
N LYS A 2 46.09 -46.17 4.91
CA LYS A 2 46.52 -44.76 4.93
C LYS A 2 48.06 -44.69 4.86
N PRO A 3 48.61 -43.62 4.29
CA PRO A 3 49.64 -42.85 5.01
C PRO A 3 49.31 -41.33 4.93
N HIS A 4 49.29 -40.63 6.06
CA HIS A 4 50.38 -39.94 6.77
C HIS A 4 50.71 -38.52 6.25
N ARG A 5 50.56 -37.57 7.19
CA ARG A 5 50.85 -36.12 7.17
C ARG A 5 52.24 -35.75 6.64
N GLN A 6 52.37 -34.53 6.08
CA GLN A 6 53.19 -33.46 6.70
C GLN A 6 52.94 -32.07 6.08
N LEU A 7 52.91 -31.07 6.96
CA LEU A 7 52.96 -29.63 6.67
C LEU A 7 54.38 -29.23 6.24
N ALA A 8 54.49 -28.20 5.40
CA ALA A 8 55.67 -27.35 5.32
C ALA A 8 55.29 -25.88 5.09
N THR A 9 56.05 -25.03 5.75
CA THR A 9 55.90 -23.59 6.02
C THR A 9 56.74 -22.74 5.05
N ALA A 10 56.51 -21.42 5.06
CA ALA A 10 57.39 -20.32 4.59
C ALA A 10 57.14 -19.83 3.13
N ALA A 11 57.25 -18.55 2.76
CA ALA A 11 57.57 -17.29 3.46
C ALA A 11 57.13 -16.07 2.61
N ARG A 12 57.05 -14.93 3.30
CA ARG A 12 56.89 -13.54 2.85
C ARG A 12 57.61 -13.15 1.55
N HIS A 13 56.94 -12.34 0.72
CA HIS A 13 57.61 -11.26 0.00
C HIS A 13 56.81 -9.95 0.05
N LEU A 14 57.28 -9.03 0.91
CA LEU A 14 57.07 -7.59 0.81
C LEU A 14 57.85 -7.06 -0.40
N ARG A 15 57.19 -6.29 -1.28
CA ARG A 15 57.87 -5.27 -2.10
C ARG A 15 57.09 -3.96 -2.10
N ARG A 16 57.89 -2.89 -2.00
CA ARG A 16 57.58 -1.52 -1.60
C ARG A 16 56.93 -0.71 -2.74
N ARG A 17 56.14 0.30 -2.33
CA ARG A 17 55.67 1.44 -3.13
C ARG A 17 56.85 2.25 -3.71
N PRO A 18 56.57 3.05 -4.74
CA PRO A 18 56.99 4.45 -4.71
C PRO A 18 55.79 5.40 -4.82
N ALA A 19 55.96 6.56 -4.17
CA ALA A 19 55.07 7.72 -4.17
C ALA A 19 55.41 8.68 -5.32
N LEU A 20 54.78 9.86 -5.30
CA LEU A 20 54.71 10.99 -6.27
C LEU A 20 53.44 10.94 -7.13
N SER A 21 52.65 12.01 -7.31
CA SER A 21 52.72 13.42 -6.90
C SER A 21 51.36 14.06 -7.22
N SER A 22 50.93 15.00 -6.37
CA SER A 22 49.76 15.87 -6.54
C SER A 22 49.96 16.98 -7.59
N PRO A 23 48.88 17.39 -8.28
CA PRO A 23 48.67 18.79 -8.67
C PRO A 23 47.32 19.30 -8.13
N THR A 24 47.35 20.31 -7.25
CA THR A 24 47.02 21.72 -7.54
C THR A 24 45.61 21.99 -8.11
N SER A 25 44.83 22.69 -7.29
CA SER A 25 43.51 23.28 -7.56
C SER A 25 43.51 24.28 -8.72
N PRO A 26 42.35 24.48 -9.37
CA PRO A 26 42.01 25.77 -9.94
C PRO A 26 40.77 26.40 -9.27
N SER A 27 41.01 27.60 -8.77
CA SER A 27 40.16 28.80 -8.78
C SER A 27 38.63 28.69 -8.89
N ALA A 28 38.01 29.33 -7.91
CA ALA A 28 36.63 29.79 -7.93
C ALA A 28 36.28 30.56 -9.21
N SER A 29 35.13 30.22 -9.80
CA SER A 29 34.41 31.06 -10.75
C SER A 29 32.96 31.16 -10.28
N SER A 30 32.62 32.32 -9.75
CA SER A 30 31.27 32.74 -9.41
C SER A 30 30.45 32.92 -10.68
N ARG A 31 29.33 32.21 -10.81
CA ARG A 31 28.27 32.62 -11.73
C ARG A 31 26.90 32.17 -11.24
N ALA A 32 26.12 33.20 -10.90
CA ALA A 32 24.66 33.33 -10.95
C ALA A 32 23.83 32.20 -10.32
N ALA A 33 23.37 32.45 -9.09
CA ALA A 33 22.19 31.81 -8.52
C ALA A 33 20.96 32.12 -9.38
N ALA A 34 20.49 31.13 -10.14
CA ALA A 34 19.16 31.17 -10.72
C ALA A 34 18.15 30.89 -9.59
N SER A 35 17.40 31.94 -9.21
CA SER A 35 16.33 31.86 -8.24
C SER A 35 15.22 30.93 -8.71
N ILE A 36 15.13 29.74 -8.12
CA ILE A 36 13.95 28.88 -8.24
C ILE A 36 12.83 29.53 -7.43
N PRO A 37 11.64 29.81 -8.01
CA PRO A 37 10.56 30.39 -7.27
C PRO A 37 10.10 29.40 -6.20
N SER A 38 10.26 29.79 -4.94
CA SER A 38 9.79 29.07 -3.77
C SER A 38 8.30 28.82 -3.91
N ARG A 39 7.91 27.58 -4.25
CA ARG A 39 6.51 27.13 -4.16
C ARG A 39 6.08 27.38 -2.72
N ARG A 40 5.14 28.30 -2.52
CA ARG A 40 4.50 28.52 -1.21
C ARG A 40 3.94 27.19 -0.73
N LEU A 41 4.64 26.55 0.19
CA LEU A 41 4.03 25.57 1.07
C LEU A 41 3.04 26.34 1.93
N LEU A 42 1.75 26.14 1.68
CA LEU A 42 0.70 26.53 2.61
C LEU A 42 0.78 25.58 3.81
N HIS A 43 1.82 25.75 4.64
CA HIS A 43 1.87 25.12 5.95
C HIS A 43 0.96 25.90 6.88
N VAL A 44 -0.29 25.43 7.01
CA VAL A 44 -1.03 25.64 8.25
C VAL A 44 -0.47 24.63 9.25
N SER A 45 0.41 25.11 10.13
CA SER A 45 0.73 24.41 11.37
C SER A 45 -0.51 24.43 12.26
N ALA A 46 -1.41 23.47 12.07
CA ALA A 46 -2.47 23.22 13.04
C ALA A 46 -1.88 22.40 14.19
N THR A 47 -1.57 23.05 15.30
CA THR A 47 -1.50 22.36 16.58
C THR A 47 -2.88 21.78 16.86
N ALA A 48 -3.03 20.46 16.72
CA ALA A 48 -4.28 19.76 16.95
C ALA A 48 -4.74 20.01 18.40
N ARG A 49 -5.89 20.67 18.56
CA ARG A 49 -6.61 20.73 19.83
C ARG A 49 -7.30 19.39 20.03
N SER A 50 -7.23 18.82 21.22
CA SER A 50 -7.98 17.60 21.56
C SER A 50 -9.48 17.84 21.29
N GLY A 51 -10.09 17.00 20.44
CA GLY A 51 -11.51 17.08 20.08
C GLY A 51 -11.81 17.68 18.71
N ALA A 52 -10.82 18.10 17.93
CA ALA A 52 -11.02 18.53 16.53
C ALA A 52 -10.78 17.38 15.54
N ALA A 53 -11.44 17.43 14.37
CA ALA A 53 -11.21 16.47 13.28
C ALA A 53 -9.75 16.45 12.82
N SER A 54 -9.24 15.27 12.47
CA SER A 54 -7.86 15.11 12.02
C SER A 54 -7.59 15.78 10.67
N ASN A 55 -8.63 15.95 9.87
CA ASN A 55 -8.58 16.56 8.55
C ASN A 55 -9.76 17.52 8.36
N PRO A 56 -9.63 18.56 7.51
CA PRO A 56 -10.78 19.37 7.10
C PRO A 56 -11.77 18.55 6.25
N ALA A 57 -13.05 18.93 6.26
CA ALA A 57 -14.05 18.32 5.38
C ALA A 57 -13.72 18.59 3.91
N MET A 58 -13.91 17.58 3.05
CA MET A 58 -13.85 17.75 1.61
C MET A 58 -14.95 18.73 1.15
N ALA A 59 -14.57 19.69 0.32
CA ALA A 59 -15.50 20.57 -0.39
C ALA A 59 -15.41 20.25 -1.89
N PHE A 60 -16.55 19.96 -2.51
CA PHE A 60 -16.64 19.76 -3.96
C PHE A 60 -17.59 20.79 -4.57
N PRO A 61 -17.15 22.04 -4.76
CA PRO A 61 -18.04 23.17 -5.10
C PRO A 61 -18.87 22.94 -6.36
N CYS A 62 -18.35 22.17 -7.31
CA CYS A 62 -19.04 21.83 -8.56
C CYS A 62 -20.12 20.75 -8.36
N LEU A 63 -19.83 19.73 -7.53
CA LEU A 63 -20.79 18.66 -7.22
C LEU A 63 -21.92 19.18 -6.34
N ASP A 64 -21.62 19.99 -5.33
CA ASP A 64 -22.64 20.63 -4.48
C ASP A 64 -23.57 21.55 -5.29
N ALA A 65 -23.02 22.23 -6.30
CA ALA A 65 -23.81 23.03 -7.24
C ALA A 65 -24.69 22.18 -8.17
N MET A 66 -24.23 20.99 -8.58
CA MET A 66 -25.01 20.05 -9.37
C MET A 66 -26.07 19.32 -8.54
N GLU A 67 -25.77 18.95 -7.29
CA GLU A 67 -26.72 18.35 -6.34
C GLU A 67 -27.87 19.33 -6.02
N ASN A 68 -27.56 20.62 -5.80
CA ASN A 68 -28.57 21.65 -5.63
C ASN A 68 -29.45 21.82 -6.89
N ARG A 69 -28.86 21.71 -8.10
CA ARG A 69 -29.62 21.73 -9.35
C ARG A 69 -30.49 20.47 -9.51
N SER A 70 -29.98 19.29 -9.17
CA SER A 70 -30.70 18.02 -9.21
C SER A 70 -31.86 18.00 -8.21
N ALA A 71 -31.66 18.48 -6.98
CA ALA A 71 -32.71 18.64 -5.98
C ALA A 71 -33.79 19.63 -6.44
N THR A 72 -33.41 20.72 -7.11
CA THR A 72 -34.35 21.67 -7.73
C THR A 72 -35.17 21.02 -8.84
N LEU A 73 -34.56 20.14 -9.65
CA LEU A 73 -35.22 19.44 -10.75
C LEU A 73 -36.12 18.28 -10.27
N GLN A 74 -35.72 17.56 -9.21
CA GLN A 74 -36.54 16.50 -8.60
C GLN A 74 -37.80 17.06 -7.94
N HIS A 75 -37.75 18.27 -7.38
CA HIS A 75 -38.95 18.99 -6.93
C HIS A 75 -39.86 19.45 -8.08
N ALA A 76 -39.36 19.49 -9.32
CA ALA A 76 -40.13 19.92 -10.50
C ALA A 76 -40.77 18.76 -11.29
N THR A 77 -40.35 17.51 -11.09
CA THR A 77 -40.80 16.37 -11.92
C THR A 77 -41.27 15.17 -11.08
N SER A 78 -42.42 15.29 -10.44
CA SER A 78 -43.11 14.16 -9.81
C SER A 78 -44.13 13.52 -10.76
N SER A 79 -43.67 12.85 -11.83
CA SER A 79 -44.51 11.88 -12.58
C SER A 79 -43.71 11.11 -13.64
N SER A 80 -43.18 9.93 -13.29
CA SER A 80 -43.26 8.69 -14.10
C SER A 80 -42.20 7.69 -13.63
N SER A 81 -42.64 6.52 -13.17
CA SER A 81 -41.77 5.39 -12.80
C SER A 81 -41.92 4.24 -13.79
N SER A 82 -40.83 3.47 -13.94
CA SER A 82 -40.70 2.00 -14.18
C SER A 82 -39.65 1.67 -15.28
N PRO A 83 -39.18 0.40 -15.43
CA PRO A 83 -37.96 -0.05 -14.76
C PRO A 83 -37.00 -0.86 -15.66
N SER A 84 -35.96 -1.42 -15.02
CA SER A 84 -35.21 -2.64 -15.37
C SER A 84 -33.99 -2.53 -16.30
N SER A 85 -32.90 -3.17 -15.87
CA SER A 85 -32.12 -4.06 -16.73
C SER A 85 -31.36 -5.08 -15.88
N SER A 86 -31.69 -6.35 -16.07
CA SER A 86 -30.94 -7.52 -15.62
C SER A 86 -29.73 -7.78 -16.53
N SER A 87 -28.57 -8.06 -15.95
CA SER A 87 -27.72 -9.23 -16.27
C SER A 87 -26.32 -9.05 -15.66
N SER A 88 -25.89 -9.98 -14.82
CA SER A 88 -24.48 -10.36 -14.76
C SER A 88 -24.38 -11.74 -14.12
N GLY A 89 -23.36 -12.52 -14.50
CA GLY A 89 -23.08 -13.85 -13.92
C GLY A 89 -22.89 -13.80 -12.40
N PRO A 90 -22.63 -14.93 -11.73
CA PRO A 90 -22.50 -14.94 -10.28
C PRO A 90 -21.44 -13.93 -9.87
N GLU A 91 -21.88 -12.82 -9.30
CA GLU A 91 -21.02 -11.77 -8.80
C GLU A 91 -20.16 -12.42 -7.72
N PRO A 92 -18.83 -12.32 -7.77
CA PRO A 92 -17.99 -12.88 -6.73
C PRO A 92 -18.46 -12.27 -5.40
N SER A 93 -18.68 -13.14 -4.42
CA SER A 93 -19.11 -12.72 -3.11
C SER A 93 -17.99 -11.91 -2.46
N TYR A 94 -18.15 -10.59 -2.40
CA TYR A 94 -17.25 -9.68 -1.65
C TYR A 94 -17.58 -9.73 -0.15
N THR A 95 -17.75 -10.94 0.39
CA THR A 95 -18.17 -11.15 1.77
C THR A 95 -17.13 -10.60 2.73
N SER A 96 -17.60 -9.85 3.72
CA SER A 96 -16.84 -9.47 4.90
C SER A 96 -16.82 -10.66 5.86
N GLY A 97 -15.74 -11.42 5.88
CA GLY A 97 -15.48 -12.46 6.86
C GLY A 97 -14.55 -12.01 7.98
N VAL A 98 -14.10 -12.97 8.79
CA VAL A 98 -13.05 -12.73 9.78
C VAL A 98 -11.74 -12.44 9.05
N THR A 99 -11.15 -11.29 9.35
CA THR A 99 -9.85 -10.86 8.81
C THR A 99 -8.88 -10.59 9.94
N GLN A 100 -7.59 -10.69 9.67
CA GLN A 100 -6.56 -10.17 10.58
C GLN A 100 -6.49 -8.65 10.42
N VAL A 101 -6.15 -7.93 11.49
CA VAL A 101 -6.03 -6.47 11.46
C VAL A 101 -4.67 -6.06 11.99
N TYR A 102 -3.94 -5.31 11.17
CA TYR A 102 -2.73 -4.62 11.58
C TYR A 102 -3.06 -3.16 11.91
N HIS A 103 -2.79 -2.77 13.15
CA HIS A 103 -2.95 -1.39 13.62
C HIS A 103 -1.60 -0.66 13.60
N CYS A 104 -1.48 0.36 12.75
CA CYS A 104 -0.35 1.27 12.70
C CYS A 104 -0.63 2.51 13.55
N ARG A 105 0.23 2.76 14.55
CA ARG A 105 0.16 3.95 15.41
C ARG A 105 0.93 5.15 14.87
N ASP A 106 1.74 4.92 13.84
CA ASP A 106 2.56 5.97 13.26
C ASP A 106 1.77 6.74 12.20
N PRO A 107 1.83 8.10 12.20
CA PRO A 107 1.07 8.89 11.26
C PRO A 107 1.46 8.63 9.80
N LEU A 108 0.46 8.42 8.95
CA LEU A 108 0.63 8.38 7.50
C LEU A 108 0.26 9.74 6.91
N ARG A 109 1.26 10.44 6.36
CA ARG A 109 1.04 11.68 5.60
C ARG A 109 0.67 11.34 4.17
N LEU A 110 -0.35 12.03 3.66
CA LEU A 110 -0.95 11.71 2.37
C LEU A 110 -0.50 12.68 1.28
N ASP A 111 -0.41 12.20 0.05
CA ASP A 111 0.21 12.94 -1.06
C ASP A 111 -0.53 14.24 -1.40
N TRP A 112 -1.86 14.25 -1.26
CA TRP A 112 -2.70 15.42 -1.56
C TRP A 112 -3.03 16.25 -0.32
N GLY A 113 -2.28 16.02 0.77
CA GLY A 113 -2.53 16.64 2.05
C GLY A 113 -3.47 15.82 2.93
N GLY A 114 -3.49 16.18 4.22
CA GLY A 114 -4.14 15.39 5.25
C GLY A 114 -3.21 14.34 5.86
N VAL A 115 -3.69 13.75 6.95
CA VAL A 115 -2.96 12.76 7.75
C VAL A 115 -3.94 11.73 8.28
N LEU A 116 -3.51 10.47 8.32
CA LEU A 116 -4.11 9.47 9.19
C LEU A 116 -3.20 9.33 10.42
N PRO A 117 -3.60 9.81 11.61
CA PRO A 117 -2.75 9.75 12.81
C PRO A 117 -2.40 8.31 13.21
N SER A 118 -3.34 7.40 12.95
CA SER A 118 -3.20 5.95 13.04
C SER A 118 -4.14 5.34 12.00
N PHE A 119 -3.86 4.12 11.56
CA PHE A 119 -4.71 3.42 10.61
C PHE A 119 -4.62 1.90 10.79
N ASP A 120 -5.69 1.24 10.37
CA ASP A 120 -5.83 -0.21 10.34
C ASP A 120 -5.74 -0.71 8.90
N ILE A 121 -5.05 -1.84 8.72
CA ILE A 121 -5.08 -2.62 7.48
C ILE A 121 -5.65 -3.99 7.82
N ALA A 122 -6.82 -4.30 7.26
CA ALA A 122 -7.39 -5.63 7.30
C ALA A 122 -6.74 -6.49 6.20
N TYR A 123 -6.33 -7.71 6.54
CA TYR A 123 -5.64 -8.61 5.63
C TYR A 123 -5.92 -10.08 5.94
N GLU A 124 -5.64 -10.92 4.96
CA GLU A 124 -5.68 -12.38 5.06
C GLU A 124 -4.40 -12.97 4.45
N THR A 125 -4.07 -14.19 4.88
CA THR A 125 -2.84 -14.87 4.44
C THR A 125 -3.08 -16.34 4.14
N TRP A 126 -2.39 -16.87 3.14
CA TRP A 126 -2.38 -18.29 2.79
C TRP A 126 -0.96 -18.80 2.59
N GLY A 127 -0.73 -20.06 2.94
CA GLY A 127 0.61 -20.66 2.94
C GLY A 127 1.48 -20.23 4.12
N ALA A 128 2.68 -20.81 4.22
CA ALA A 128 3.60 -20.60 5.34
C ALA A 128 4.76 -19.66 4.95
N LEU A 129 5.01 -18.65 5.79
CA LEU A 129 6.18 -17.79 5.65
C LEU A 129 7.44 -18.57 6.05
N ASN A 130 8.43 -18.62 5.17
CA ASN A 130 9.69 -19.33 5.43
C ASN A 130 10.59 -18.58 6.44
N ALA A 131 11.61 -19.27 6.95
CA ALA A 131 12.46 -18.75 8.03
C ALA A 131 13.19 -17.44 7.69
N ASP A 132 13.60 -17.27 6.43
CA ASP A 132 14.24 -16.06 5.93
C ASP A 132 13.24 -15.03 5.34
N LYS A 133 11.94 -15.34 5.38
CA LYS A 133 10.82 -14.51 4.91
C LYS A 133 10.92 -14.08 3.44
N SER A 134 11.66 -14.84 2.61
CA SER A 134 11.91 -14.53 1.20
C SER A 134 10.79 -15.01 0.26
N ASN A 135 9.81 -15.77 0.75
CA ASN A 135 8.72 -16.34 -0.05
C ASN A 135 7.38 -15.56 0.02
N ALA A 136 7.40 -14.33 0.53
CA ALA A 136 6.19 -13.52 0.66
C ALA A 136 5.73 -12.93 -0.68
N ILE A 137 4.44 -13.08 -1.00
CA ILE A 137 3.78 -12.42 -2.14
C ILE A 137 2.73 -11.47 -1.59
N LEU A 138 2.77 -10.20 -2.01
CA LEU A 138 1.71 -9.23 -1.72
C LEU A 138 0.72 -9.20 -2.88
N LEU A 139 -0.52 -9.57 -2.60
CA LEU A 139 -1.65 -9.53 -3.51
C LEU A 139 -2.48 -8.26 -3.25
N HIS A 140 -2.60 -7.42 -4.28
CA HIS A 140 -3.37 -6.19 -4.24
C HIS A 140 -4.78 -6.42 -4.80
N THR A 141 -5.81 -6.02 -4.04
CA THR A 141 -7.21 -6.11 -4.44
C THR A 141 -7.63 -4.98 -5.38
N GLY A 142 -8.74 -5.18 -6.09
CA GLY A 142 -9.47 -4.12 -6.78
C GLY A 142 -10.30 -3.25 -5.83
N LEU A 143 -10.90 -2.16 -6.34
CA LEU A 143 -11.66 -1.19 -5.52
C LEU A 143 -12.84 -1.83 -4.77
N SER A 144 -13.55 -2.75 -5.43
CA SER A 144 -14.73 -3.42 -4.87
C SER A 144 -14.39 -4.71 -4.11
N ALA A 145 -13.14 -5.18 -4.18
CA ALA A 145 -12.75 -6.48 -3.66
C ALA A 145 -12.23 -6.38 -2.23
N SER A 146 -12.73 -7.26 -1.36
CA SER A 146 -12.19 -7.45 -0.02
C SER A 146 -10.86 -8.23 -0.07
N SER A 147 -10.17 -8.32 1.06
CA SER A 147 -8.96 -9.12 1.26
C SER A 147 -9.21 -10.61 1.01
N HIS A 148 -10.46 -11.05 0.99
CA HIS A 148 -10.84 -12.45 0.93
C HIS A 148 -10.70 -13.03 -0.48
N ALA A 149 -9.45 -13.32 -0.86
CA ALA A 149 -9.10 -13.84 -2.17
C ALA A 149 -9.29 -15.37 -2.28
N HIS A 150 -9.22 -16.08 -1.16
CA HIS A 150 -9.41 -17.54 -1.08
C HIS A 150 -10.01 -17.93 0.27
N SER A 151 -10.80 -19.01 0.31
CA SER A 151 -11.38 -19.58 1.52
C SER A 151 -10.33 -19.89 2.60
N THR A 152 -10.72 -19.74 3.86
CA THR A 152 -9.92 -20.09 5.05
C THR A 152 -10.77 -20.92 6.00
N PRO A 153 -10.17 -21.65 6.97
CA PRO A 153 -10.95 -22.33 8.00
C PRO A 153 -11.88 -21.39 8.77
N GLU A 154 -11.47 -20.14 8.97
CA GLU A 154 -12.24 -19.09 9.68
C GLU A 154 -13.29 -18.40 8.79
N ASN A 155 -13.07 -18.40 7.47
CA ASN A 155 -14.01 -17.91 6.48
C ASN A 155 -14.09 -18.89 5.28
N PRO A 156 -14.95 -19.91 5.36
CA PRO A 156 -15.02 -20.98 4.35
C PRO A 156 -15.76 -20.58 3.07
N SER A 157 -16.24 -19.33 2.97
CA SER A 157 -16.85 -18.84 1.75
C SER A 157 -15.81 -18.81 0.62
N PRO A 158 -16.18 -19.04 -0.64
CA PRO A 158 -15.24 -18.93 -1.74
C PRO A 158 -14.81 -17.47 -1.93
N GLY A 159 -13.50 -17.24 -2.02
CA GLY A 159 -12.92 -15.94 -2.29
C GLY A 159 -12.99 -15.55 -3.77
N TRP A 160 -12.70 -14.28 -4.07
CA TRP A 160 -12.78 -13.76 -5.44
C TRP A 160 -11.71 -14.33 -6.39
N TRP A 161 -10.65 -14.95 -5.85
CA TRP A 161 -9.61 -15.64 -6.62
C TRP A 161 -9.39 -17.09 -6.18
N GLU A 162 -10.45 -17.75 -5.71
CA GLU A 162 -10.41 -19.11 -5.13
C GLU A 162 -9.61 -20.12 -5.94
N LYS A 163 -9.74 -20.12 -7.28
CA LYS A 163 -9.05 -21.11 -8.13
C LYS A 163 -7.59 -20.78 -8.42
N PHE A 164 -7.15 -19.57 -8.09
CA PHE A 164 -5.81 -19.07 -8.41
C PHE A 164 -4.84 -19.20 -7.24
N ILE A 165 -5.35 -19.31 -6.02
CA ILE A 165 -4.58 -19.45 -4.79
C ILE A 165 -4.78 -20.86 -4.27
N GLY A 166 -3.73 -21.50 -3.76
CA GLY A 166 -3.81 -22.83 -3.15
C GLY A 166 -2.69 -23.76 -3.57
N PRO A 167 -2.66 -25.01 -3.06
CA PRO A 167 -1.61 -25.97 -3.36
C PRO A 167 -1.51 -26.28 -4.87
N GLY A 168 -0.36 -26.00 -5.48
CA GLY A 168 -0.11 -26.21 -6.91
C GLY A 168 -0.84 -25.24 -7.86
N ALA A 169 -1.54 -24.24 -7.34
CA ALA A 169 -2.21 -23.20 -8.12
C ALA A 169 -1.20 -22.15 -8.66
N PRO A 170 -1.60 -21.21 -9.54
CA PRO A 170 -0.73 -20.13 -10.00
C PRO A 170 -0.07 -19.33 -8.85
N LEU A 171 -0.83 -19.04 -7.79
CA LEU A 171 -0.31 -18.57 -6.50
C LEU A 171 -0.23 -19.77 -5.55
N ASP A 172 0.85 -20.53 -5.70
CA ASP A 172 1.09 -21.80 -5.02
C ASP A 172 1.40 -21.62 -3.53
N THR A 173 0.46 -21.98 -2.66
CA THR A 173 0.58 -21.83 -1.20
C THR A 173 1.51 -22.86 -0.55
N ASP A 174 1.92 -23.91 -1.27
CA ASP A 174 2.95 -24.84 -0.78
C ASP A 174 4.35 -24.22 -0.86
N ARG A 175 4.49 -23.17 -1.67
CA ARG A 175 5.78 -22.50 -1.94
C ARG A 175 5.83 -21.08 -1.41
N PHE A 176 4.72 -20.36 -1.48
CA PHE A 176 4.65 -18.95 -1.19
C PHE A 176 3.71 -18.65 -0.02
N HIS A 177 4.05 -17.60 0.72
CA HIS A 177 3.16 -17.00 1.69
C HIS A 177 2.45 -15.82 1.03
N VAL A 178 1.20 -16.02 0.64
CA VAL A 178 0.39 -15.01 -0.04
C VAL A 178 -0.30 -14.15 1.00
N ILE A 179 -0.14 -12.83 0.91
CA ILE A 179 -0.76 -11.84 1.79
C ILE A 179 -1.68 -10.99 0.91
N CYS A 180 -2.96 -10.92 1.25
CA CYS A 180 -3.92 -10.05 0.56
C CYS A 180 -4.47 -9.01 1.52
N THR A 181 -4.42 -7.74 1.15
CA THR A 181 -4.84 -6.63 2.01
C THR A 181 -6.06 -5.93 1.44
N ASN A 182 -6.98 -5.53 2.32
CA ASN A 182 -7.96 -4.50 2.01
C ASN A 182 -7.26 -3.16 1.83
N VAL A 183 -7.66 -2.41 0.80
CA VAL A 183 -7.11 -1.08 0.55
C VAL A 183 -7.51 -0.10 1.64
N LEU A 184 -6.58 0.79 1.98
CA LEU A 184 -6.88 1.97 2.77
C LEU A 184 -7.90 2.83 2.02
N GLY A 185 -8.92 3.34 2.71
CA GLY A 185 -10.08 4.01 2.09
C GLY A 185 -11.21 3.07 1.71
N GLY A 186 -11.02 1.75 1.79
CA GLY A 186 -12.08 0.75 1.56
C GLY A 186 -13.10 0.67 2.70
N CYS A 187 -14.09 -0.22 2.55
CA CYS A 187 -15.15 -0.44 3.54
C CYS A 187 -15.10 -1.83 4.19
N TYR A 188 -14.08 -2.65 3.89
CA TYR A 188 -13.96 -4.04 4.33
C TYR A 188 -12.99 -4.25 5.51
N GLY A 189 -12.87 -3.28 6.42
CA GLY A 189 -12.13 -3.42 7.67
C GLY A 189 -10.86 -2.56 7.78
N SER A 190 -10.18 -2.28 6.66
CA SER A 190 -9.13 -1.25 6.64
C SER A 190 -9.71 0.13 6.94
N THR A 191 -8.89 1.05 7.47
CA THR A 191 -9.33 2.42 7.77
C THR A 191 -9.85 3.12 6.52
N GLY A 192 -11.08 3.60 6.58
CA GLY A 192 -11.78 4.28 5.50
C GLY A 192 -12.76 5.35 6.01
N PRO A 193 -13.59 5.94 5.15
CA PRO A 193 -14.52 7.00 5.53
C PRO A 193 -15.52 6.62 6.63
N SER A 194 -15.83 5.32 6.76
CA SER A 194 -16.72 4.80 7.81
C SER A 194 -16.03 4.58 9.16
N SER A 195 -14.69 4.62 9.20
CA SER A 195 -13.89 4.42 10.42
C SER A 195 -13.94 5.62 11.35
N VAL A 196 -13.67 5.38 12.63
CA VAL A 196 -13.60 6.43 13.66
C VAL A 196 -12.29 7.21 13.53
N ASP A 197 -12.39 8.53 13.48
CA ASP A 197 -11.26 9.45 13.54
C ASP A 197 -10.78 9.57 15.00
N PRO A 198 -9.51 9.23 15.31
CA PRO A 198 -8.98 9.30 16.67
C PRO A 198 -8.87 10.74 17.21
N GLY A 199 -8.91 11.77 16.37
CA GLY A 199 -8.80 13.18 16.80
C GLY A 199 -10.02 13.69 17.57
N HIS A 200 -11.22 13.26 17.16
CA HIS A 200 -12.50 13.71 17.73
C HIS A 200 -13.48 12.58 18.07
N GLY A 201 -13.14 11.33 17.78
CA GLY A 201 -13.92 10.15 18.14
C GLY A 201 -15.22 9.94 17.34
N GLN A 202 -15.47 10.71 16.27
CA GLN A 202 -16.57 10.44 15.33
C GLN A 202 -16.05 9.78 14.06
N ARG A 203 -16.95 9.29 13.21
CA ARG A 203 -16.54 8.76 11.90
C ARG A 203 -15.92 9.86 11.04
N TYR A 204 -14.90 9.52 10.25
CA TYR A 204 -14.26 10.47 9.33
C TYR A 204 -15.29 11.09 8.36
N ALA A 205 -16.13 10.25 7.73
CA ALA A 205 -17.10 10.68 6.71
C ALA A 205 -16.44 11.60 5.65
N THR A 206 -16.95 12.82 5.47
CA THR A 206 -16.40 13.81 4.54
C THR A 206 -15.04 14.38 4.95
N HIS A 207 -14.58 14.12 6.17
CA HIS A 207 -13.23 14.46 6.65
C HIS A 207 -12.23 13.34 6.35
N PHE A 208 -12.63 12.25 5.70
CA PHE A 208 -11.65 11.27 5.24
C PHE A 208 -10.79 11.89 4.13
N PRO A 209 -9.46 11.88 4.26
CA PRO A 209 -8.59 12.54 3.31
C PRO A 209 -8.59 11.82 1.96
N ILE A 210 -8.26 12.56 0.88
CA ILE A 210 -8.12 11.98 -0.45
C ILE A 210 -6.88 11.09 -0.47
N LEU A 211 -7.05 9.85 -0.94
CA LEU A 211 -5.97 8.88 -1.07
C LEU A 211 -5.50 8.73 -2.51
N THR A 212 -4.20 8.57 -2.66
CA THR A 212 -3.58 8.08 -3.89
C THR A 212 -3.28 6.59 -3.81
N LEU A 213 -2.94 5.96 -4.93
CA LEU A 213 -2.45 4.58 -4.94
C LEU A 213 -1.14 4.45 -4.16
N ASP A 214 -0.28 5.46 -4.23
CA ASP A 214 0.99 5.49 -3.53
C ASP A 214 0.79 5.53 -2.00
N ASP A 215 -0.23 6.25 -1.52
CA ASP A 215 -0.64 6.22 -0.11
C ASP A 215 -1.06 4.83 0.35
N MET A 216 -1.88 4.14 -0.45
CA MET A 216 -2.33 2.77 -0.15
C MET A 216 -1.14 1.80 -0.08
N VAL A 217 -0.22 1.90 -1.03
CA VAL A 217 0.98 1.06 -1.07
C VAL A 217 1.92 1.37 0.11
N ARG A 218 2.12 2.64 0.47
CA ARG A 218 2.92 2.99 1.67
C ARG A 218 2.32 2.39 2.94
N ALA A 219 0.99 2.37 3.06
CA ALA A 219 0.31 1.74 4.19
C ALA A 219 0.51 0.22 4.22
N GLN A 220 0.40 -0.46 3.07
CA GLN A 220 0.67 -1.90 2.94
C GLN A 220 2.11 -2.25 3.31
N PHE A 221 3.08 -1.41 2.96
CA PHE A 221 4.49 -1.65 3.33
C PHE A 221 4.75 -1.48 4.83
N ARG A 222 3.94 -0.71 5.57
CA ARG A 222 3.97 -0.70 7.04
C ARG A 222 3.52 -2.03 7.65
N LEU A 223 2.50 -2.66 7.05
CA LEU A 223 2.13 -4.03 7.43
C LEU A 223 3.29 -4.99 7.18
N LEU A 224 3.96 -4.91 6.03
CA LEU A 224 5.12 -5.77 5.74
C LEU A 224 6.26 -5.56 6.73
N ASP A 225 6.53 -4.31 7.11
CA ASP A 225 7.51 -3.97 8.16
C ASP A 225 7.16 -4.65 9.49
N ALA A 226 5.89 -4.61 9.88
CA ALA A 226 5.41 -5.23 11.12
C ALA A 226 5.46 -6.77 11.09
N LEU A 227 5.23 -7.39 9.91
CA LEU A 227 5.43 -8.81 9.69
C LEU A 227 6.91 -9.19 9.57
N GLY A 228 7.81 -8.19 9.53
CA GLY A 228 9.25 -8.36 9.38
C GLY A 228 9.67 -8.87 8.00
N ILE A 229 8.89 -8.57 6.97
CA ILE A 229 9.16 -8.94 5.58
C ILE A 229 9.95 -7.81 4.92
N GLU A 230 11.25 -8.01 4.74
CA GLU A 230 12.12 -6.99 4.16
C GLU A 230 11.91 -6.87 2.65
N THR A 231 11.82 -8.00 1.94
CA THR A 231 11.67 -8.05 0.48
C THR A 231 10.57 -9.03 0.09
N LEU A 232 9.66 -8.59 -0.78
CA LEU A 232 8.66 -9.44 -1.41
C LEU A 232 9.29 -10.26 -2.53
N HIS A 233 8.90 -11.54 -2.58
CA HIS A 233 9.15 -12.39 -3.73
C HIS A 233 8.52 -11.81 -5.01
N ALA A 234 7.27 -11.37 -4.87
CA ALA A 234 6.52 -10.70 -5.91
C ALA A 234 5.44 -9.77 -5.31
N SER A 235 5.17 -8.67 -6.02
CA SER A 235 3.93 -7.92 -5.90
C SER A 235 3.03 -8.31 -7.07
N VAL A 236 1.75 -8.60 -6.79
CA VAL A 236 0.80 -9.13 -7.75
C VAL A 236 -0.52 -8.37 -7.65
N GLY A 237 -1.12 -8.01 -8.78
CA GLY A 237 -2.48 -7.50 -8.78
C GLY A 237 -3.07 -7.35 -10.19
N SER A 238 -4.38 -7.17 -10.25
CA SER A 238 -5.10 -6.88 -11.49
C SER A 238 -5.95 -5.62 -11.38
N SER A 239 -6.17 -4.91 -12.49
CA SER A 239 -6.93 -3.65 -12.52
C SER A 239 -6.33 -2.61 -11.55
N MET A 240 -7.10 -2.11 -10.57
CA MET A 240 -6.56 -1.24 -9.52
C MET A 240 -5.46 -1.91 -8.69
N GLY A 241 -5.53 -3.24 -8.50
CA GLY A 241 -4.45 -4.01 -7.90
C GLY A 241 -3.19 -4.03 -8.76
N GLY A 242 -3.34 -4.03 -10.09
CA GLY A 242 -2.21 -3.95 -11.02
C GLY A 242 -1.51 -2.59 -10.94
N MET A 243 -2.28 -1.50 -10.80
CA MET A 243 -1.74 -0.17 -10.58
C MET A 243 -0.98 -0.07 -9.24
N GLN A 244 -1.53 -0.66 -8.16
CA GLN A 244 -0.84 -0.75 -6.87
C GLN A 244 0.45 -1.58 -6.98
N SER A 245 0.43 -2.69 -7.73
CA SER A 245 1.60 -3.54 -7.90
C SER A 245 2.73 -2.82 -8.64
N LEU A 246 2.40 -2.04 -9.67
CA LEU A 246 3.36 -1.19 -10.35
C LEU A 246 3.89 -0.08 -9.42
N ALA A 247 3.01 0.59 -8.67
CA ALA A 247 3.41 1.61 -7.71
C ALA A 247 4.34 1.04 -6.62
N ALA A 248 4.11 -0.20 -6.15
CA ALA A 248 5.01 -0.88 -5.22
C ALA A 248 6.42 -1.07 -5.79
N GLY A 249 6.53 -1.47 -7.05
CA GLY A 249 7.82 -1.59 -7.73
C GLY A 249 8.55 -0.26 -7.89
N VAL A 250 7.83 0.85 -8.07
CA VAL A 250 8.39 2.20 -8.22
C VAL A 250 8.80 2.80 -6.87
N LEU A 251 7.94 2.69 -5.85
CA LEU A 251 8.16 3.29 -4.54
C LEU A 251 9.20 2.51 -3.72
N PHE A 252 9.24 1.19 -3.87
CA PHE A 252 10.10 0.30 -3.08
C PHE A 252 10.92 -0.65 -3.96
N PRO A 253 11.75 -0.13 -4.89
CA PRO A 253 12.41 -0.95 -5.92
C PRO A 253 13.40 -1.99 -5.35
N ARG A 254 13.90 -1.77 -4.13
CA ARG A 254 14.79 -2.73 -3.43
C ARG A 254 14.04 -3.79 -2.63
N ARG A 255 12.74 -3.62 -2.42
CA ARG A 255 11.90 -4.51 -1.62
C ARG A 255 10.90 -5.30 -2.45
N VAL A 256 10.85 -5.10 -3.77
CA VAL A 256 9.96 -5.82 -4.68
C VAL A 256 10.81 -6.50 -5.74
N ALA A 257 11.00 -7.82 -5.62
CA ALA A 257 11.84 -8.55 -6.56
C ALA A 257 11.17 -8.74 -7.93
N ARG A 258 9.83 -8.82 -7.97
CA ARG A 258 9.03 -9.05 -9.18
C ARG A 258 7.72 -8.28 -9.10
N VAL A 259 7.25 -7.80 -10.24
CA VAL A 259 5.95 -7.13 -10.40
C VAL A 259 5.14 -7.94 -11.40
N VAL A 260 3.90 -8.27 -11.05
CA VAL A 260 2.94 -8.94 -11.93
C VAL A 260 1.67 -8.11 -11.95
N CYS A 261 1.37 -7.52 -13.10
CA CYS A 261 0.21 -6.66 -13.31
C CYS A 261 -0.60 -7.17 -14.53
N SER A 262 -1.92 -7.29 -14.36
CA SER A 262 -2.87 -7.68 -15.42
C SER A 262 -4.05 -6.74 -15.54
#